data_AF-A0A0H4X701-F1
#
_entry.id   AF-A0A0H4X701-F1
#
_cell.length_a   1.000
_cell.length_b   1.000
_cell.length_c   1.000
_cell.angle_alpha   90.00
_cell.angle_beta   90.00
_cell.angle_gamma   90.00
#
_symmetry.space_group_name_H-M   'P 1'
#
loop_
_entity.id
_entity.type
_entity.pdbx_description
1 polymer ?
#
loop_
_entity_poly.entity_id
_entity_poly.type
_entity_poly.pdbx_seq_one_letter_code
_entity_poly.pdbx_strand_id
1 'polypeptide(L)'
;MFYLFKLGPVPLSQGTTQVQVYLRISESGEPAAPVFESDDVTGLRTLLEGVEAAEVRCEPALTAAAEGLGLMVEAPPSQALASCAAIATFLAWGQRGLSGLGSDKALLFVQAATEYWDAKPWTHWDDSQPFEVAVTGPLNHAFEGCVFHMGDGRAGLALYFKPGALQMLMEMQARGQGEVATQLPAIAVTLDTSPPYAVAALTAAGRAPRLPLPLKTGPDGIGVPSPLESLVLVAALRAVARLSPTQREVLSNVVAGDAEMQVRVRAPAPRVRN
;
A
#
# COMPACT_ATOMS: atom_id res chain seq x y z
N MET A 1 -23.38 10.86 -11.35
CA MET A 1 -23.19 11.65 -10.12
C MET A 1 -21.69 11.74 -9.83
N PHE A 2 -21.21 12.88 -9.33
CA PHE A 2 -19.83 13.08 -8.88
C PHE A 2 -19.78 13.35 -7.38
N TYR A 3 -18.70 12.90 -6.74
CA TYR A 3 -18.40 13.12 -5.34
C TYR A 3 -17.12 13.94 -5.20
N LEU A 4 -17.17 14.99 -4.39
CA LEU A 4 -16.04 15.87 -4.10
C LEU A 4 -15.45 15.50 -2.74
N PHE A 5 -14.12 15.31 -2.73
CA PHE A 5 -13.36 14.89 -1.58
C PHE A 5 -12.26 15.90 -1.25
N LYS A 6 -11.88 15.94 0.01
CA LYS A 6 -10.65 16.51 0.53
C LYS A 6 -9.82 15.38 1.09
N LEU A 7 -8.72 15.07 0.40
CA LEU A 7 -7.76 14.09 0.89
C LEU A 7 -7.02 14.60 2.14
N GLY A 8 -6.86 15.91 2.23
CA GLY A 8 -6.23 16.61 3.35
C GLY A 8 -4.95 17.32 2.94
N PRO A 9 -4.20 17.85 3.92
CA PRO A 9 -2.93 18.49 3.65
C PRO A 9 -1.92 17.45 3.17
N VAL A 10 -1.44 17.63 1.95
CA VAL A 10 -0.37 16.83 1.35
C VAL A 10 0.88 17.71 1.34
N PRO A 11 1.99 17.28 1.97
CA PRO A 11 3.24 18.03 1.88
C PRO A 11 3.73 18.01 0.43
N LEU A 12 3.92 19.19 -0.16
CA LEU A 12 4.69 19.28 -1.40
C LEU A 12 6.17 19.02 -1.07
N SER A 13 6.90 18.43 -2.01
CA SER A 13 8.32 18.04 -1.88
C SER A 13 9.16 19.02 -1.05
N GLN A 14 10.00 18.48 -0.15
CA GLN A 14 10.98 19.17 0.70
C GLN A 14 10.62 20.63 1.08
N GLY A 15 9.59 20.80 1.89
CA GLY A 15 9.22 22.08 2.50
C GLY A 15 8.18 21.90 3.60
N THR A 16 7.88 22.97 4.35
CA THR A 16 6.77 23.00 5.33
C THR A 16 5.43 23.35 4.68
N THR A 17 5.43 23.68 3.39
CA THR A 17 4.24 24.07 2.63
C THR A 17 3.35 22.84 2.41
N GLN A 18 2.21 22.84 3.09
CA GLN A 18 1.15 21.87 2.90
C GLN A 18 0.08 22.49 2.00
N VAL A 19 -0.36 21.73 1.00
CA VAL A 19 -1.50 22.10 0.16
C VAL A 19 -2.65 21.14 0.42
N GLN A 20 -3.87 21.64 0.37
CA GLN A 20 -5.05 20.79 0.45
C GLN A 20 -5.26 20.16 -0.92
N VAL A 21 -5.40 18.83 -0.93
CA VAL A 21 -5.69 18.09 -2.17
C VAL A 21 -7.17 17.75 -2.20
N TYR A 22 -7.82 18.12 -3.29
CA TYR A 22 -9.23 17.85 -3.52
C TYR A 22 -9.40 16.95 -4.75
N LEU A 23 -10.38 16.05 -4.68
CA LEU A 23 -10.65 15.07 -5.72
C LEU A 23 -12.10 15.18 -6.15
N ARG A 24 -12.35 15.02 -7.45
CA ARG A 24 -13.67 14.75 -8.00
C ARG A 24 -13.66 13.34 -8.55
N ILE A 25 -14.53 12.48 -8.02
CA ILE A 25 -14.63 11.08 -8.42
C ILE A 25 -16.07 10.78 -8.80
N SER A 26 -16.29 10.13 -9.94
CA SER A 26 -17.63 9.67 -10.31
C SER A 26 -18.15 8.61 -9.34
N GLU A 27 -19.45 8.37 -9.37
CA GLU A 27 -20.08 7.25 -8.67
C GLU A 27 -19.49 5.87 -9.09
N SER A 28 -19.03 5.73 -10.34
CA SER A 28 -18.32 4.53 -10.83
C SER A 28 -16.88 4.42 -10.30
N GLY A 29 -16.39 5.43 -9.59
CA GLY A 29 -15.03 5.48 -9.06
C GLY A 29 -13.99 6.07 -10.01
N GLU A 30 -14.40 6.70 -11.12
CA GLU A 30 -13.47 7.31 -12.07
C GLU A 30 -13.05 8.69 -11.58
N PRO A 31 -11.75 8.92 -11.32
CA PRO A 31 -11.27 10.20 -10.83
C PRO A 31 -11.00 11.19 -11.96
N ALA A 32 -11.32 12.46 -11.72
CA ALA A 32 -10.74 13.58 -12.46
C ALA A 32 -9.34 13.91 -11.93
N ALA A 33 -8.65 14.86 -12.59
CA ALA A 33 -7.37 15.36 -12.12
C ALA A 33 -7.50 15.98 -10.71
N PRO A 34 -6.58 15.67 -9.78
CA PRO A 34 -6.57 16.30 -8.46
C PRO A 34 -6.37 17.81 -8.53
N VAL A 35 -7.05 18.54 -7.65
CA VAL A 35 -6.89 19.99 -7.47
C VAL A 35 -6.08 20.25 -6.20
N PHE A 36 -5.12 21.17 -6.29
CA PHE A 36 -4.23 21.53 -5.19
C PHE A 36 -4.47 22.99 -4.83
N GLU A 37 -5.14 23.23 -3.71
CA GLU A 37 -5.54 24.58 -3.30
C GLU A 37 -5.25 24.84 -1.82
N SER A 38 -5.33 26.11 -1.43
CA SER A 38 -5.03 26.55 -0.06
C SER A 38 -6.23 26.50 0.90
N ASP A 39 -7.46 26.59 0.36
CA ASP A 39 -8.70 26.60 1.14
C ASP A 39 -9.82 25.78 0.48
N ASP A 40 -10.80 25.38 1.30
CA ASP A 40 -11.87 24.45 0.88
C ASP A 40 -12.81 25.06 -0.16
N VAL A 41 -13.10 26.36 -0.07
CA VAL A 41 -14.05 27.02 -0.97
C VAL A 41 -13.44 27.14 -2.36
N THR A 42 -12.17 27.55 -2.45
CA THR A 42 -11.45 27.62 -3.73
C THR A 42 -11.30 26.23 -4.35
N GLY A 43 -10.89 25.23 -3.55
CA GLY A 43 -10.78 23.84 -4.02
C GLY A 43 -12.08 23.29 -4.60
N LEU A 44 -13.20 23.48 -3.89
CA LEU A 44 -14.52 23.08 -4.38
C LEU A 44 -14.93 23.81 -5.65
N ARG A 45 -14.71 25.12 -5.75
CA ARG A 45 -15.03 25.90 -6.96
C ARG A 45 -14.29 25.39 -8.19
N THR A 46 -13.00 25.10 -8.04
CA THR A 46 -12.20 24.55 -9.14
C THR A 46 -12.68 23.16 -9.56
N LEU A 47 -13.07 22.29 -8.61
CA LEU A 47 -13.64 20.99 -8.95
C LEU A 47 -15.01 21.07 -9.66
N LEU A 48 -15.76 22.16 -9.46
CA LEU A 48 -17.05 22.40 -10.10
C LEU A 48 -16.92 22.97 -11.51
N GLU A 49 -15.73 23.37 -11.96
CA GLU A 49 -15.56 23.88 -13.32
C GLU A 49 -16.05 22.85 -14.36
N GLY A 50 -17.02 23.28 -15.17
CA GLY A 50 -17.63 22.46 -16.21
C GLY A 50 -18.62 21.40 -15.72
N VAL A 51 -19.10 21.45 -14.47
CA VAL A 51 -20.07 20.51 -13.91
C VAL A 51 -21.20 21.24 -13.20
N GLU A 52 -22.43 20.78 -13.43
CA GLU A 52 -23.63 21.33 -12.78
C GLU A 52 -23.70 20.92 -11.31
N ALA A 53 -24.03 21.86 -10.42
CA ALA A 53 -24.08 21.61 -8.97
C ALA A 53 -25.05 20.48 -8.58
N ALA A 54 -26.13 20.28 -9.35
CA ALA A 54 -27.11 19.22 -9.12
C ALA A 54 -26.51 17.80 -9.28
N GLU A 55 -25.45 17.67 -10.08
CA GLU A 55 -24.75 16.41 -10.39
C GLU A 55 -23.62 16.09 -9.41
N VAL A 56 -23.49 16.89 -8.35
CA VAL A 56 -22.36 16.83 -7.43
C VAL A 56 -22.84 16.64 -5.99
N ARG A 57 -22.08 15.84 -5.23
CA ARG A 57 -22.20 15.68 -3.79
C ARG A 57 -20.86 15.96 -3.12
N CYS A 58 -20.88 16.66 -1.99
CA CYS A 58 -19.69 16.89 -1.18
C CYS A 58 -19.62 15.91 -0.02
N GLU A 59 -18.42 15.42 0.30
CA GLU A 59 -18.25 14.63 1.50
C GLU A 59 -18.53 15.44 2.79
N PRO A 60 -18.90 14.79 3.90
CA PRO A 60 -19.22 15.48 5.16
C PRO A 60 -18.12 16.40 5.69
N ALA A 61 -16.84 16.09 5.46
CA ALA A 61 -15.73 16.92 5.89
C ALA A 61 -15.71 18.33 5.26
N LEU A 62 -16.44 18.51 4.15
CA LEU A 62 -16.51 19.77 3.39
C LEU A 62 -17.82 20.54 3.62
N THR A 63 -18.64 20.15 4.61
CA THR A 63 -19.98 20.71 4.85
C THR A 63 -20.00 22.25 4.86
N ALA A 64 -19.11 22.89 5.62
CA ALA A 64 -19.09 24.35 5.73
C ALA A 64 -18.82 25.06 4.39
N ALA A 65 -17.93 24.51 3.57
CA ALA A 65 -17.64 25.07 2.25
C ALA A 65 -18.74 24.73 1.22
N ALA A 66 -19.35 23.55 1.34
CA ALA A 66 -20.45 23.10 0.49
C ALA A 66 -21.71 23.96 0.68
N GLU A 67 -22.06 24.34 1.91
CA GLU A 67 -23.19 25.22 2.22
C GLU A 67 -23.06 26.57 1.51
N GLY A 68 -21.88 27.19 1.55
CA GLY A 68 -21.61 28.47 0.87
C GLY A 68 -21.67 28.40 -0.65
N LEU A 69 -21.64 27.20 -1.23
CA LEU A 69 -21.71 26.95 -2.67
C LEU A 69 -23.05 26.31 -3.11
N GLY A 70 -23.98 26.09 -2.18
CA GLY A 70 -25.27 25.47 -2.46
C GLY A 70 -25.18 23.99 -2.86
N LEU A 71 -24.12 23.30 -2.43
CA LEU A 71 -23.90 21.88 -2.75
C LEU A 71 -24.54 20.97 -1.70
N MET A 72 -25.08 19.84 -2.16
CA MET A 72 -25.60 18.81 -1.26
C MET A 72 -24.44 18.02 -0.63
N VAL A 73 -24.54 17.76 0.67
CA VAL A 73 -23.58 16.93 1.41
C VAL A 73 -24.12 15.50 1.49
N GLU A 74 -23.28 14.53 1.14
CA GLU A 74 -23.64 13.11 1.17
C GLU A 74 -22.41 12.26 1.47
N ALA A 75 -22.58 11.15 2.19
CA ALA A 75 -21.51 10.19 2.40
C ALA A 75 -21.12 9.55 1.04
N PRO A 76 -19.82 9.53 0.68
CA PRO A 76 -19.43 8.98 -0.61
C PRO A 76 -19.66 7.46 -0.71
N PRO A 77 -19.96 6.92 -1.90
CA PRO A 77 -20.11 5.49 -2.11
C PRO A 77 -18.76 4.77 -1.95
N SER A 78 -18.82 3.50 -1.59
CA SER A 78 -17.64 2.65 -1.34
C SER A 78 -16.65 2.62 -2.51
N GLN A 79 -17.16 2.66 -3.74
CA GLN A 79 -16.34 2.68 -4.95
C GLN A 79 -15.50 3.97 -5.07
N ALA A 80 -16.10 5.12 -4.76
CA ALA A 80 -15.39 6.39 -4.80
C ALA A 80 -14.37 6.50 -3.64
N LEU A 81 -14.70 5.95 -2.46
CA LEU A 81 -13.75 5.83 -1.34
C LEU A 81 -12.56 4.93 -1.71
N ALA A 82 -12.80 3.81 -2.40
CA ALA A 82 -11.73 2.92 -2.87
C ALA A 82 -10.77 3.62 -3.84
N SER A 83 -11.30 4.41 -4.78
CA SER A 83 -10.48 5.23 -5.69
C SER A 83 -9.72 6.33 -4.94
N CYS A 84 -10.35 6.98 -3.96
CA CYS A 84 -9.69 7.96 -3.08
C CYS A 84 -8.49 7.33 -2.35
N ALA A 85 -8.64 6.12 -1.78
CA ALA A 85 -7.57 5.41 -1.11
C ALA A 85 -6.40 5.03 -2.05
N ALA A 86 -6.69 4.64 -3.30
CA ALA A 86 -5.67 4.36 -4.31
C ALA A 86 -4.89 5.63 -4.71
N ILE A 87 -5.58 6.75 -4.92
CA ILE A 87 -4.96 8.06 -5.21
C ILE A 87 -4.11 8.52 -4.03
N ALA A 88 -4.61 8.39 -2.81
CA ALA A 88 -3.88 8.73 -1.60
C ALA A 88 -2.58 7.94 -1.45
N THR A 89 -2.65 6.64 -1.73
CA THR A 89 -1.48 5.75 -1.75
C THR A 89 -0.48 6.17 -2.81
N PHE A 90 -0.94 6.47 -4.03
CA PHE A 90 -0.08 6.92 -5.12
C PHE A 90 0.59 8.28 -4.84
N LEU A 91 -0.11 9.24 -4.23
CA LEU A 91 0.47 10.51 -3.80
C LEU A 91 1.52 10.32 -2.71
N ALA A 92 1.27 9.44 -1.74
CA ALA A 92 2.25 9.11 -0.70
C ALA A 92 3.49 8.42 -1.28
N TRP A 93 3.31 7.57 -2.29
CA TRP A 93 4.41 6.98 -3.05
C TRP A 93 5.24 8.03 -3.78
N GLY A 94 4.60 9.04 -4.38
CA GLY A 94 5.32 10.16 -5.02
C GLY A 94 6.27 10.88 -4.06
N GLN A 95 5.86 11.07 -2.80
CA GLN A 95 6.69 11.68 -1.75
C GLN A 95 7.87 10.79 -1.31
N ARG A 96 7.80 9.50 -1.60
CA ARG A 96 8.81 8.49 -1.23
C ARG A 96 9.64 8.01 -2.44
N GLY A 97 9.48 8.64 -3.61
CA GLY A 97 10.21 8.26 -4.84
C GLY A 97 9.69 6.99 -5.52
N LEU A 98 8.48 6.53 -5.19
CA LEU A 98 7.85 5.31 -5.70
C LEU A 98 6.86 5.57 -6.84
N SER A 99 6.76 6.80 -7.36
CA SER A 99 5.81 7.17 -8.41
C SER A 99 5.98 6.37 -9.71
N GLY A 100 7.20 5.93 -10.01
CA GLY A 100 7.51 5.10 -11.18
C GLY A 100 6.84 3.72 -11.20
N LEU A 101 6.26 3.27 -10.08
CA LEU A 101 5.50 2.02 -10.01
C LEU A 101 4.13 2.09 -10.70
N GLY A 102 3.55 3.28 -10.82
CA GLY A 102 2.23 3.49 -11.40
C GLY A 102 1.06 3.30 -10.42
N SER A 103 -0.08 3.89 -10.77
CA SER A 103 -1.31 3.86 -9.97
C SER A 103 -2.02 2.49 -10.03
N ASP A 104 -1.83 1.72 -11.10
CA ASP A 104 -2.28 0.33 -11.24
C ASP A 104 -1.72 -0.54 -10.10
N LYS A 105 -0.43 -0.37 -9.78
CA LYS A 105 0.21 -1.11 -8.70
C LYS A 105 -0.24 -0.62 -7.34
N ALA A 106 -0.45 0.68 -7.16
CA ALA A 106 -1.00 1.22 -5.91
C ALA A 106 -2.30 0.50 -5.55
N LEU A 107 -3.22 0.33 -6.52
CA LEU A 107 -4.47 -0.40 -6.29
C LEU A 107 -4.22 -1.87 -5.90
N LEU A 108 -3.34 -2.58 -6.61
CA LEU A 108 -3.02 -3.98 -6.31
C LEU A 108 -2.41 -4.15 -4.91
N PHE A 109 -1.51 -3.25 -4.52
CA PHE A 109 -0.92 -3.24 -3.18
C PHE A 109 -1.94 -2.93 -2.10
N VAL A 110 -2.85 -1.97 -2.29
CA VAL A 110 -3.93 -1.67 -1.33
C VAL A 110 -4.80 -2.90 -1.09
N GLN A 111 -5.15 -3.63 -2.15
CA GLN A 111 -5.93 -4.88 -2.02
C GLN A 111 -5.15 -5.96 -1.27
N ALA A 112 -3.94 -6.29 -1.72
CA ALA A 112 -3.12 -7.34 -1.12
C ALA A 112 -2.72 -7.02 0.33
N ALA A 113 -2.44 -5.76 0.64
CA ALA A 113 -2.15 -5.30 1.99
C ALA A 113 -3.36 -5.41 2.90
N THR A 114 -4.57 -5.17 2.40
CA THR A 114 -5.81 -5.37 3.15
C THR A 114 -6.00 -6.84 3.49
N GLU A 115 -5.88 -7.73 2.51
CA GLU A 115 -5.96 -9.19 2.72
C GLU A 115 -4.92 -9.65 3.77
N TYR A 116 -3.67 -9.21 3.63
CA TYR A 116 -2.59 -9.53 4.57
C TYR A 116 -2.83 -9.00 5.98
N TRP A 117 -3.29 -7.75 6.10
CA TRP A 117 -3.54 -7.10 7.37
C TRP A 117 -4.69 -7.76 8.13
N ASP A 118 -5.75 -8.14 7.43
CA ASP A 118 -6.91 -8.81 8.03
C ASP A 118 -6.56 -10.23 8.49
N ALA A 119 -5.72 -10.94 7.73
CA ALA A 119 -5.24 -12.28 8.05
C ALA A 119 -4.28 -12.33 9.25
N LYS A 120 -3.56 -11.23 9.52
CA LYS A 120 -2.59 -11.09 10.62
C LYS A 120 -1.62 -12.29 10.73
N PRO A 121 -0.90 -12.66 9.66
CA PRO A 121 -0.04 -13.85 9.66
C PRO A 121 1.06 -13.82 10.73
N TRP A 122 1.47 -12.62 11.17
CA TRP A 122 2.41 -12.43 12.28
C TRP A 122 1.91 -12.95 13.64
N THR A 123 0.62 -13.30 13.75
CA THR A 123 0.06 -13.97 14.95
C THR A 123 0.34 -15.47 14.99
N HIS A 124 0.92 -16.02 13.93
CA HIS A 124 1.24 -17.44 13.79
C HIS A 124 2.73 -17.68 13.51
N TRP A 125 3.35 -16.75 12.77
CA TRP A 125 4.76 -16.80 12.42
C TRP A 125 5.47 -15.53 12.85
N ASP A 126 6.69 -15.66 13.38
CA ASP A 126 7.56 -14.53 13.72
C ASP A 126 8.59 -14.24 12.62
N ASP A 127 9.38 -13.20 12.82
CA ASP A 127 10.41 -12.72 11.89
C ASP A 127 11.68 -13.58 11.86
N SER A 128 11.74 -14.67 12.62
CA SER A 128 12.80 -15.69 12.56
C SER A 128 12.40 -16.95 11.78
N GLN A 129 11.17 -17.01 11.28
CA GLN A 129 10.62 -18.18 10.59
C GLN A 129 10.69 -18.02 9.07
N PRO A 130 11.59 -18.74 8.36
CA PRO A 130 11.72 -18.61 6.92
C PRO A 130 10.59 -19.34 6.18
N PHE A 131 9.96 -18.64 5.24
CA PHE A 131 8.99 -19.14 4.28
C PHE A 131 9.74 -19.49 2.99
N GLU A 132 9.38 -20.60 2.36
CA GLU A 132 9.85 -20.90 1.00
C GLU A 132 8.91 -20.20 0.02
N VAL A 133 9.44 -19.29 -0.82
CA VAL A 133 8.64 -18.55 -1.82
C VAL A 133 9.19 -18.84 -3.21
N ALA A 134 8.53 -19.73 -3.94
CA ALA A 134 8.91 -20.08 -5.30
C ALA A 134 8.09 -19.28 -6.32
N VAL A 135 8.77 -18.62 -7.24
CA VAL A 135 8.16 -17.83 -8.32
C VAL A 135 8.48 -18.50 -9.65
N THR A 136 7.45 -18.65 -10.49
CA THR A 136 7.57 -19.18 -11.86
C THR A 136 6.82 -18.31 -12.85
N GLY A 137 7.27 -18.28 -14.11
CA GLY A 137 6.75 -17.42 -15.16
C GLY A 137 7.83 -16.45 -15.68
N PRO A 138 7.51 -15.15 -15.90
CA PRO A 138 8.48 -14.14 -16.36
C PRO A 138 9.68 -13.93 -15.45
N LEU A 139 9.52 -14.22 -14.16
CA LEU A 139 10.61 -14.40 -13.20
C LEU A 139 10.61 -15.86 -12.76
N ASN A 140 11.77 -16.50 -12.76
CA ASN A 140 11.94 -17.83 -12.19
C ASN A 140 13.00 -17.76 -11.09
N HIS A 141 12.55 -17.71 -9.84
CA HIS A 141 13.42 -17.55 -8.67
C HIS A 141 12.79 -18.15 -7.42
N ALA A 142 13.64 -18.56 -6.47
CA ALA A 142 13.23 -18.96 -5.13
C ALA A 142 13.74 -17.94 -4.11
N PHE A 143 12.81 -17.35 -3.38
CA PHE A 143 13.08 -16.42 -2.29
C PHE A 143 12.94 -17.12 -0.94
N GLU A 144 13.68 -16.62 0.04
CA GLU A 144 13.41 -16.86 1.45
C GLU A 144 12.55 -15.71 1.97
N GLY A 145 11.30 -16.00 2.35
CA GLY A 145 10.36 -15.00 2.85
C GLY A 145 10.33 -14.93 4.37
N CYS A 146 10.03 -13.76 4.95
CA CYS A 146 9.65 -13.67 6.35
C CYS A 146 8.55 -12.63 6.57
N VAL A 147 7.65 -12.92 7.50
CA VAL A 147 6.66 -11.96 8.00
C VAL A 147 7.26 -11.21 9.18
N PHE A 148 6.92 -9.94 9.35
CA PHE A 148 7.35 -9.18 10.53
C PHE A 148 6.22 -8.30 11.05
N HIS A 149 6.26 -8.04 12.35
CA HIS A 149 5.41 -7.09 13.04
C HIS A 149 6.20 -6.40 14.15
N MET A 150 6.36 -5.09 14.04
CA MET A 150 7.13 -4.26 14.95
C MET A 150 6.24 -3.70 16.07
N GLY A 151 6.85 -3.36 17.21
CA GLY A 151 6.14 -2.82 18.37
C GLY A 151 5.44 -1.47 18.12
N ASP A 152 5.83 -0.74 17.07
CA ASP A 152 5.20 0.50 16.62
C ASP A 152 3.96 0.28 15.72
N GLY A 153 3.56 -0.98 15.51
CA GLY A 153 2.39 -1.36 14.72
C GLY A 153 2.63 -1.38 13.20
N ARG A 154 3.90 -1.28 12.75
CA ARG A 154 4.28 -1.63 11.37
C ARG A 154 4.31 -3.14 11.22
N ALA A 155 3.84 -3.63 10.08
CA ALA A 155 3.90 -5.03 9.71
C ALA A 155 4.37 -5.15 8.27
N GLY A 156 4.72 -6.35 7.82
CA GLY A 156 5.05 -6.53 6.41
C GLY A 156 5.65 -7.88 6.09
N LEU A 157 6.10 -7.98 4.84
CA LEU A 157 6.69 -9.17 4.26
C LEU A 157 8.00 -8.78 3.57
N ALA A 158 9.07 -9.51 3.85
CA ALA A 158 10.33 -9.41 3.13
C ALA A 158 10.61 -10.70 2.37
N LEU A 159 11.16 -10.59 1.17
CA LEU A 159 11.58 -11.69 0.31
C LEU A 159 13.06 -11.50 -0.03
N TYR A 160 13.91 -12.35 0.55
CA TYR A 160 15.35 -12.33 0.34
C TYR A 160 15.73 -13.18 -0.86
N PHE A 161 16.65 -12.67 -1.68
CA PHE A 161 17.10 -13.37 -2.89
C PHE A 161 17.98 -14.59 -2.58
N LYS A 162 18.57 -14.65 -1.39
CA LYS A 162 19.55 -15.67 -1.01
C LYS A 162 18.97 -16.59 0.09
N PRO A 163 19.05 -17.92 -0.06
CA PRO A 163 18.73 -18.84 1.02
C PRO A 163 19.62 -18.63 2.26
N GLY A 164 19.06 -18.77 3.46
CA GLY A 164 19.74 -18.51 4.73
C GLY A 164 19.97 -17.03 5.03
N ALA A 165 19.32 -16.14 4.27
CA ALA A 165 19.34 -14.70 4.49
C ALA A 165 18.90 -14.32 5.90
N LEU A 166 17.83 -14.93 6.39
CA LEU A 166 17.26 -14.64 7.71
C LEU A 166 18.23 -15.00 8.83
N GLN A 167 18.88 -16.15 8.71
CA GLN A 167 19.92 -16.56 9.65
C GLN A 167 21.09 -15.55 9.65
N MET A 168 21.57 -15.14 8.47
CA MET A 168 22.62 -14.14 8.36
C MET A 168 22.21 -12.80 8.99
N LEU A 169 20.95 -12.36 8.80
CA LEU A 169 20.44 -11.13 9.40
C LEU A 169 20.41 -11.21 10.92
N MET A 170 19.92 -12.31 11.48
CA MET A 170 19.90 -12.53 12.93
C MET A 170 21.32 -12.51 13.51
N GLU A 171 22.29 -13.14 12.84
CA GLU A 171 23.70 -13.11 13.24
C GLU A 171 24.31 -11.70 13.16
N MET A 172 23.99 -10.93 12.12
CA MET A 172 24.43 -9.53 11.98
C MET A 172 23.83 -8.64 13.07
N GLN A 173 22.53 -8.78 13.36
CA GLN A 173 21.84 -8.06 14.42
C GLN A 173 22.43 -8.37 15.80
N ALA A 174 22.68 -9.65 16.10
CA ALA A 174 23.31 -10.07 17.35
C ALA A 174 24.72 -9.47 17.55
N ARG A 175 25.41 -9.10 16.46
CA ARG A 175 26.73 -8.44 16.46
C ARG A 175 26.64 -6.91 16.42
N GLY A 176 25.43 -6.32 16.48
CA GLY A 176 25.22 -4.88 16.39
C GLY A 176 25.44 -4.29 14.99
N GLN A 177 25.44 -5.12 13.94
CA GLN A 177 25.70 -4.71 12.55
C GLN A 177 24.40 -4.41 11.78
N GLY A 178 23.44 -3.75 12.43
CA GLY A 178 22.11 -3.50 11.86
C GLY A 178 22.12 -2.68 10.57
N GLU A 179 23.10 -1.80 10.37
CA GLU A 179 23.22 -1.04 9.11
C GLU A 179 23.67 -1.94 7.95
N VAL A 180 24.55 -2.91 8.20
CA VAL A 180 25.03 -3.87 7.19
C VAL A 180 23.92 -4.82 6.77
N ALA A 181 22.98 -5.11 7.67
CA ALA A 181 21.79 -5.91 7.36
C ALA A 181 20.94 -5.31 6.22
N THR A 182 20.96 -3.98 6.04
CA THR A 182 20.24 -3.31 4.94
C THR A 182 20.90 -3.51 3.58
N GLN A 183 22.13 -4.04 3.53
CA GLN A 183 22.83 -4.38 2.28
C GLN A 183 22.43 -5.75 1.73
N LEU A 184 21.69 -6.56 2.51
CA LEU A 184 21.23 -7.85 2.05
C LEU A 184 20.17 -7.67 0.95
N PRO A 185 20.37 -8.26 -0.25
CA PRO A 185 19.40 -8.13 -1.33
C PRO A 185 18.04 -8.69 -0.93
N ALA A 186 17.02 -7.83 -0.96
CA ALA A 186 15.64 -8.20 -0.70
C ALA A 186 14.68 -7.29 -1.46
N ILE A 187 13.47 -7.78 -1.68
CA ILE A 187 12.30 -6.95 -1.94
C ILE A 187 11.35 -7.11 -0.76
N ALA A 188 10.76 -6.01 -0.32
CA ALA A 188 9.88 -6.02 0.84
C ALA A 188 8.70 -5.07 0.62
N VAL A 189 7.67 -5.27 1.43
CA VAL A 189 6.57 -4.34 1.58
C VAL A 189 6.34 -4.12 3.07
N THR A 190 6.43 -2.85 3.49
CA THR A 190 6.04 -2.44 4.84
C THR A 190 4.64 -1.86 4.81
N LEU A 191 3.90 -2.05 5.90
CA LEU A 191 2.59 -1.48 6.14
C LEU A 191 2.78 -0.34 7.15
N ASP A 192 3.02 0.86 6.63
CA ASP A 192 3.41 2.04 7.38
C ASP A 192 2.20 2.78 7.99
N THR A 193 2.43 3.48 9.09
CA THR A 193 1.42 4.33 9.76
C THR A 193 1.43 5.78 9.26
N SER A 194 2.19 6.08 8.20
CA SER A 194 2.36 7.44 7.67
C SER A 194 2.39 7.45 6.13
N PRO A 195 1.98 8.56 5.48
CA PRO A 195 1.49 9.80 6.08
C PRO A 195 0.01 9.70 6.52
N PRO A 196 -0.45 10.55 7.46
CA PRO A 196 -1.80 10.46 8.03
C PRO A 196 -2.93 10.54 7.00
N TYR A 197 -2.80 11.38 5.96
CA TYR A 197 -3.85 11.51 4.92
C TYR A 197 -4.08 10.19 4.17
N ALA A 198 -3.01 9.44 3.87
CA ALA A 198 -3.12 8.17 3.17
C ALA A 198 -3.74 7.10 4.05
N VAL A 199 -3.33 7.04 5.32
CA VAL A 199 -3.91 6.12 6.31
C VAL A 199 -5.39 6.43 6.55
N ALA A 200 -5.78 7.71 6.61
CA ALA A 200 -7.17 8.12 6.76
C ALA A 200 -8.02 7.70 5.55
N ALA A 201 -7.52 7.93 4.33
CA ALA A 201 -8.21 7.52 3.10
C ALA A 201 -8.38 5.99 3.01
N LEU A 202 -7.34 5.23 3.36
CA LEU A 202 -7.42 3.77 3.42
C LEU A 202 -8.45 3.29 4.45
N THR A 203 -8.46 3.90 5.63
CA THR A 203 -9.43 3.58 6.69
C THR A 203 -10.86 3.89 6.25
N ALA A 204 -11.09 5.05 5.64
CA ALA A 204 -12.40 5.46 5.14
C ALA A 204 -12.92 4.49 4.06
N ALA A 205 -12.02 3.92 3.25
CA ALA A 205 -12.34 2.92 2.24
C ALA A 205 -12.51 1.49 2.78
N GLY A 206 -12.46 1.28 4.10
CA GLY A 206 -12.53 -0.05 4.71
C GLY A 206 -11.34 -0.94 4.34
N ARG A 207 -10.17 -0.35 4.10
CA ARG A 207 -8.91 -1.04 3.79
C ARG A 207 -8.03 -1.13 5.02
N ALA A 208 -6.90 -1.85 4.90
CA ALA A 208 -5.88 -1.84 5.94
C ALA A 208 -5.55 -0.38 6.32
N PRO A 209 -5.59 -0.01 7.62
CA PRO A 209 -5.26 1.33 8.07
C PRO A 209 -3.74 1.56 8.09
N ARG A 210 -3.05 1.13 7.03
CA ARG A 210 -1.60 1.14 6.86
C ARG A 210 -1.25 1.33 5.39
N LEU A 211 -0.34 2.27 5.11
CA LEU A 211 0.16 2.50 3.77
C LEU A 211 1.09 1.36 3.33
N PRO A 212 0.78 0.62 2.25
CA PRO A 212 1.74 -0.31 1.69
C PRO A 212 2.89 0.45 1.02
N LEU A 213 4.12 0.19 1.45
CA LEU A 213 5.35 0.75 0.90
C LEU A 213 6.26 -0.36 0.38
N PRO A 214 6.22 -0.65 -0.93
CA PRO A 214 7.18 -1.55 -1.54
C PRO A 214 8.57 -0.91 -1.59
N LEU A 215 9.60 -1.67 -1.21
CA LEU A 215 10.99 -1.24 -1.21
C LEU A 215 11.90 -2.38 -1.63
N LYS A 216 13.09 -2.03 -2.15
CA LYS A 216 14.17 -2.95 -2.48
C LYS A 216 15.39 -2.58 -1.65
N THR A 217 16.08 -3.58 -1.12
CA THR A 217 17.36 -3.41 -0.42
C THR A 217 18.47 -4.15 -1.16
N GLY A 218 19.70 -3.73 -0.96
CA GLY A 218 20.88 -4.36 -1.56
C GLY A 218 22.15 -3.52 -1.34
N PRO A 219 23.26 -3.91 -1.98
CA PRO A 219 24.55 -3.21 -1.86
C PRO A 219 24.48 -1.72 -2.23
N ASP A 220 23.56 -1.36 -3.14
CA ASP A 220 23.35 0.02 -3.58
C ASP A 220 22.43 0.83 -2.63
N GLY A 221 22.02 0.23 -1.50
CA GLY A 221 21.14 0.84 -0.52
C GLY A 221 19.66 0.53 -0.74
N ILE A 222 18.80 1.44 -0.28
CA ILE A 222 17.35 1.34 -0.42
C ILE A 222 16.93 1.93 -1.77
N GLY A 223 16.18 1.15 -2.55
CA GLY A 223 15.67 1.52 -3.85
C GLY A 223 14.22 1.09 -4.08
N VAL A 224 13.78 1.24 -5.33
CA VAL A 224 12.44 0.91 -5.78
C VAL A 224 12.44 -0.49 -6.43
N PRO A 225 11.52 -1.40 -6.08
CA PRO A 225 11.36 -2.64 -6.80
C PRO A 225 11.01 -2.40 -8.27
N SER A 226 11.50 -3.25 -9.17
CA SER A 226 11.06 -3.25 -10.56
C SER A 226 9.55 -3.60 -10.67
N PRO A 227 8.89 -3.26 -11.79
CA PRO A 227 7.48 -3.61 -12.00
C PRO A 227 7.16 -5.10 -11.79
N LEU A 228 8.07 -5.99 -12.18
CA LEU A 228 7.92 -7.43 -12.01
C LEU A 228 8.07 -7.85 -10.53
N GLU A 229 9.09 -7.32 -9.84
CA GLU A 229 9.29 -7.55 -8.41
C GLU A 229 8.10 -7.04 -7.58
N SER A 230 7.48 -5.92 -7.98
CA SER A 230 6.25 -5.42 -7.36
C SER A 230 5.09 -6.42 -7.47
N LEU A 231 4.93 -7.07 -8.63
CA LEU A 231 3.90 -8.10 -8.81
C LEU A 231 4.19 -9.36 -7.97
N VAL A 232 5.47 -9.70 -7.80
CA VAL A 232 5.88 -10.78 -6.88
C VAL A 232 5.46 -10.45 -5.45
N LEU A 233 5.72 -9.23 -4.98
CA LEU A 233 5.31 -8.77 -3.64
C LEU A 233 3.79 -8.84 -3.45
N VAL A 234 3.01 -8.36 -4.43
CA VAL A 234 1.54 -8.43 -4.40
C VAL A 234 1.07 -9.88 -4.30
N ALA A 235 1.59 -10.77 -5.14
CA ALA A 235 1.18 -12.18 -5.14
C ALA A 235 1.63 -12.91 -3.86
N ALA A 236 2.81 -12.60 -3.34
CA ALA A 236 3.32 -13.15 -2.09
C ALA A 236 2.49 -12.68 -0.88
N LEU A 237 2.11 -11.40 -0.81
CA LEU A 237 1.20 -10.89 0.23
C LEU A 237 -0.13 -11.65 0.24
N ARG A 238 -0.76 -11.82 -0.92
CA ARG A 238 -2.01 -12.58 -1.07
C ARG A 238 -1.87 -14.05 -0.73
N ALA A 239 -0.75 -14.66 -1.12
CA ALA A 239 -0.47 -16.05 -0.75
C ALA A 239 -0.34 -16.19 0.76
N VAL A 240 0.42 -15.30 1.41
CA VAL A 240 0.63 -15.30 2.85
C VAL A 240 -0.66 -15.02 3.61
N ALA A 241 -1.50 -14.12 3.12
CA ALA A 241 -2.82 -13.82 3.69
C ALA A 241 -3.76 -15.05 3.77
N ARG A 242 -3.55 -16.04 2.90
CA ARG A 242 -4.36 -17.27 2.85
C ARG A 242 -3.71 -18.45 3.59
N LEU A 243 -2.50 -18.27 4.13
CA LEU A 243 -1.88 -19.29 4.95
C LEU A 243 -2.60 -19.38 6.30
N SER A 244 -2.62 -20.58 6.87
CA SER A 244 -3.09 -20.83 8.22
C SER A 244 -2.22 -21.90 8.90
N PRO A 245 -2.34 -22.08 10.24
CA PRO A 245 -1.62 -23.14 10.95
C PRO A 245 -1.82 -24.54 10.35
N THR A 246 -2.99 -24.80 9.76
CA THR A 246 -3.35 -26.09 9.13
C THR A 246 -3.12 -26.11 7.63
N GLN A 247 -3.18 -24.95 6.95
CA GLN A 247 -2.88 -24.78 5.53
C GLN A 247 -1.59 -23.97 5.36
N ARG A 248 -0.46 -24.67 5.34
CA ARG A 248 0.87 -24.06 5.29
C ARG A 248 1.43 -23.88 3.87
N GLU A 249 0.60 -24.09 2.86
CA GLU A 249 1.01 -23.93 1.48
C GLU A 249 -0.12 -23.32 0.65
N VAL A 250 0.22 -22.27 -0.09
CA VAL A 250 -0.71 -21.54 -0.95
C VAL A 250 -0.04 -21.19 -2.27
N LEU A 251 -0.79 -21.33 -3.35
CA LEU A 251 -0.43 -20.81 -4.66
C LEU A 251 -1.22 -19.52 -4.93
N SER A 252 -0.54 -18.49 -5.42
CA SER A 252 -1.16 -17.26 -5.91
C SER A 252 -0.72 -16.97 -7.33
N ASN A 253 -1.68 -16.66 -8.19
CA ASN A 253 -1.41 -16.29 -9.58
C ASN A 253 -1.59 -14.77 -9.73
N VAL A 254 -0.78 -14.17 -10.60
CA VAL A 254 -0.87 -12.77 -11.00
C VAL A 254 -0.49 -12.63 -12.47
N VAL A 255 -1.13 -11.68 -13.16
CA VAL A 255 -0.82 -11.38 -14.56
C VAL A 255 0.24 -10.29 -14.61
N ALA A 256 1.31 -10.51 -15.37
CA ALA A 256 2.42 -9.59 -15.59
C ALA A 256 2.53 -9.28 -17.09
N GLY A 257 1.84 -8.22 -17.53
CA GLY A 257 1.68 -7.94 -18.97
C GLY A 257 0.82 -9.02 -19.62
N ASP A 258 1.37 -9.71 -20.62
CA ASP A 258 0.69 -10.79 -21.34
C ASP A 258 0.97 -12.20 -20.77
N ALA A 259 1.76 -12.29 -19.68
CA ALA A 259 2.19 -13.56 -19.10
C ALA A 259 1.65 -13.80 -17.69
N GLU A 260 1.34 -15.05 -17.37
CA GLU A 260 0.98 -15.47 -16.02
C GLU A 260 2.24 -15.73 -15.18
N MET A 261 2.24 -15.22 -13.94
CA MET A 261 3.25 -15.50 -12.93
C MET A 261 2.59 -16.21 -11.75
N GLN A 262 3.22 -17.28 -11.29
CA GLN A 262 2.75 -18.05 -10.14
C GLN A 262 3.74 -17.89 -8.98
N VAL A 263 3.21 -17.56 -7.80
CA VAL A 263 3.95 -17.45 -6.55
C VAL A 263 3.40 -18.49 -5.58
N ARG A 264 4.20 -19.52 -5.31
CA ARG A 264 3.92 -20.55 -4.32
C ARG A 264 4.63 -20.19 -3.02
N VAL A 265 3.87 -20.08 -1.94
CA VAL A 265 4.41 -19.81 -0.61
C VAL A 265 4.17 -21.02 0.27
N ARG A 266 5.23 -21.48 0.94
CA ARG A 266 5.18 -22.54 1.94
C ARG A 266 5.74 -22.05 3.26
N ALA A 267 4.89 -22.07 4.29
CA ALA A 267 5.25 -21.65 5.62
C ALA A 267 5.80 -22.82 6.47
N PRO A 268 6.71 -22.54 7.41
CA PRO A 268 7.14 -23.51 8.40
C PRO A 268 6.00 -23.80 9.39
N ALA A 269 6.20 -24.78 10.28
CA ALA A 269 5.28 -24.97 11.40
C ALA A 269 5.22 -23.67 12.24
N PRO A 270 4.02 -23.18 12.60
CA PRO A 270 3.87 -21.92 13.33
C PRO A 270 4.51 -22.01 14.72
N ARG A 271 5.14 -20.93 15.19
CA ARG A 271 5.75 -20.86 16.53
C ARG A 271 5.00 -19.96 17.51
N VAL A 272 4.04 -19.15 17.07
CA VAL A 272 3.37 -18.20 17.98
C VAL A 272 2.16 -18.84 18.68
N ARG A 273 2.33 -19.13 19.97
CA ARG A 273 1.23 -19.32 20.95
C ARG A 273 1.56 -18.61 22.27
N ASN A 274 0.62 -17.71 22.63
CA ASN A 274 0.46 -16.89 23.83
C ASN A 274 1.29 -15.61 23.91
#